data_AF-A0A946IWD7-F1
#
_entry.id   AF-A0A946IWD7-F1
#
_cell.length_a   1.000
_cell.length_b   1.000
_cell.length_c   1.000
_cell.angle_alpha   90.00
_cell.angle_beta   90.00
_cell.angle_gamma   90.00
#
_symmetry.space_group_name_H-M   'P 1'
#
loop_
_entity.id
_entity.type
_entity.pdbx_description
1 polymer ?
#
loop_
_entity_poly.entity_id
_entity_poly.type
_entity_poly.pdbx_seq_one_letter_code
_entity_poly.pdbx_strand_id
1 'polypeptide(L)'
;LKEEDFETIFQKRDPLRYGTCYVQKGRFGYEPMCAIYEPKFIVPLFEAMSKRELSMSRIIEALPFKKLKIDEADRSKFMNINTAEDYEKRNMRIVVYQKKETS
;
A
#
# COMPACT_ATOMS: atom_id res chain seq x y z
N LEU A 1 -8.11 4.21 2.51
CA LEU A 1 -8.64 2.93 1.99
C LEU A 1 -10.15 2.87 2.20
N LYS A 2 -10.87 2.42 1.18
CA LYS A 2 -12.28 2.07 1.23
C LYS A 2 -12.43 0.55 1.16
N GLU A 3 -13.62 0.04 1.49
CA GLU A 3 -13.94 -1.39 1.41
C GLU A 3 -13.64 -1.98 0.02
N GLU A 4 -13.89 -1.22 -1.05
CA GLU A 4 -13.56 -1.57 -2.44
C GLU A 4 -12.06 -1.87 -2.67
N ASP A 5 -11.17 -1.17 -1.96
CA ASP A 5 -9.72 -1.39 -2.07
C ASP A 5 -9.32 -2.74 -1.43
N PHE A 6 -10.04 -3.17 -0.39
CA PHE A 6 -9.86 -4.50 0.22
C PHE A 6 -10.38 -5.59 -0.71
N GLU A 7 -11.60 -5.44 -1.23
CA GLU A 7 -12.19 -6.41 -2.14
C GLU A 7 -11.32 -6.61 -3.39
N THR A 8 -10.77 -5.51 -3.93
CA THR A 8 -9.86 -5.55 -5.07
C THR A 8 -8.63 -6.42 -4.79
N ILE A 9 -7.96 -6.23 -3.65
CA ILE A 9 -6.75 -7.00 -3.34
C ILE A 9 -7.07 -8.47 -3.06
N PHE A 10 -8.23 -8.77 -2.45
CA PHE A 10 -8.70 -10.14 -2.26
C PHE A 10 -8.97 -10.84 -3.60
N GLN A 11 -9.72 -10.21 -4.51
CA GLN A 11 -10.03 -10.78 -5.83
C GLN A 11 -8.78 -10.96 -6.69
N LYS A 12 -7.81 -10.05 -6.56
CA LYS A 12 -6.56 -10.11 -7.32
C LYS A 12 -5.47 -10.92 -6.61
N ARG A 13 -5.72 -11.50 -5.43
CA ARG A 13 -4.77 -12.35 -4.72
C ARG A 13 -4.23 -13.46 -5.63
N ASP A 14 -2.95 -13.74 -5.52
CA ASP A 14 -2.29 -14.86 -6.21
C ASP A 14 -1.60 -15.77 -5.19
N PRO A 15 -2.25 -16.88 -4.80
CA PRO A 15 -1.70 -17.82 -3.83
C PRO A 15 -0.45 -18.56 -4.32
N LEU A 16 0.00 -18.43 -5.57
CA LEU A 16 1.27 -19.02 -6.03
C LEU A 16 2.48 -18.12 -5.75
N ARG A 17 2.24 -16.84 -5.44
CA ARG A 17 3.27 -15.84 -5.09
C ARG A 17 3.48 -15.77 -3.59
N TYR A 18 4.49 -15.04 -3.12
CA TYR A 18 4.67 -14.81 -1.67
C TYR A 18 3.67 -13.82 -1.07
N GLY A 19 3.05 -13.02 -1.93
CA GLY A 19 1.99 -12.12 -1.53
C GLY A 19 1.52 -11.28 -2.70
N THR A 20 0.49 -10.48 -2.44
CA THR A 20 -0.07 -9.49 -3.35
C THR A 20 0.01 -8.13 -2.68
N CYS A 21 0.60 -7.14 -3.33
CA CYS A 21 0.90 -5.84 -2.72
C CYS A 21 0.56 -4.69 -3.68
N TYR A 22 0.01 -3.61 -3.14
CA TYR A 22 -0.18 -2.39 -3.90
C TYR A 22 1.16 -1.69 -4.17
N VAL A 23 1.27 -1.08 -5.35
CA VAL A 23 2.44 -0.29 -5.75
C VAL A 23 2.03 1.06 -6.30
N GLN A 24 2.70 2.13 -5.83
CA GLN A 24 2.53 3.46 -6.39
C GLN A 24 3.38 3.62 -7.66
N LYS A 25 2.77 4.12 -8.75
CA LYS A 25 3.48 4.39 -10.01
C LYS A 25 4.38 5.63 -9.83
N GLY A 26 5.64 5.56 -10.26
CA GLY A 26 6.60 6.68 -10.18
C GLY A 26 7.70 6.58 -9.13
N ARG A 27 8.19 5.36 -8.80
CA ARG A 27 9.29 5.10 -7.84
C ARG A 27 8.97 5.35 -6.35
N PHE A 28 7.73 5.63 -5.99
CA PHE A 28 7.33 5.88 -4.58
C PHE A 28 7.17 4.62 -3.71
N GLY A 29 7.50 3.44 -4.24
CA GLY A 29 7.66 2.22 -3.46
C GLY A 29 6.45 1.30 -3.46
N TYR A 30 6.67 0.12 -2.87
CA TYR A 30 5.62 -0.82 -2.48
C TYR A 30 4.85 -0.24 -1.29
N GLU A 31 3.63 -0.70 -1.08
CA GLU A 31 2.85 -0.46 0.13
C GLU A 31 2.80 -1.75 0.96
N PRO A 32 3.82 -2.04 1.80
CA PRO A 32 3.86 -3.31 2.53
C PRO A 32 2.74 -3.46 3.55
N MET A 33 2.22 -2.34 4.06
CA MET A 33 1.09 -2.33 5.00
C MET A 33 -0.26 -2.47 4.28
N CYS A 34 -0.29 -2.34 2.95
CA CYS A 34 -1.45 -2.58 2.11
C CYS A 34 -1.19 -3.79 1.19
N ALA A 35 -1.00 -4.96 1.80
CA ALA A 35 -0.67 -6.20 1.12
C ALA A 35 -1.34 -7.41 1.77
N ILE A 36 -1.57 -8.45 0.97
CA ILE A 36 -1.88 -9.81 1.45
C ILE A 36 -0.59 -10.62 1.38
N TYR A 37 -0.19 -11.22 2.49
CA TYR A 37 0.97 -12.10 2.57
C TYR A 37 0.52 -13.57 2.59
N GLU A 38 1.15 -14.40 1.78
CA GLU A 38 0.92 -15.84 1.82
C GLU A 38 1.74 -16.49 2.94
N PRO A 39 1.25 -17.55 3.62
CA PRO A 39 1.98 -18.17 4.73
C PRO A 39 3.42 -18.58 4.40
N LYS A 40 3.68 -19.03 3.16
CA LYS A 40 5.03 -19.39 2.68
C LYS A 40 6.04 -18.24 2.66
N PHE A 41 5.60 -16.99 2.79
CA PHE A 41 6.48 -15.82 2.91
C PHE A 41 7.21 -15.76 4.25
N ILE A 42 6.75 -16.50 5.25
CA ILE A 42 7.33 -16.47 6.59
C ILE A 42 8.83 -16.82 6.60
N VAL A 43 9.25 -17.84 5.84
CA VAL A 43 10.65 -18.27 5.79
C VAL A 43 11.54 -17.19 5.14
N PRO A 44 11.25 -16.69 3.93
CA PRO A 44 12.00 -15.57 3.35
C PRO A 44 12.04 -14.32 4.23
N LEU A 45 10.97 -14.02 4.97
CA LEU A 45 10.94 -12.89 5.90
C LEU A 45 11.94 -13.07 7.04
N PHE A 46 11.92 -14.23 7.71
CA PHE A 46 12.88 -14.53 8.78
C PHE A 46 14.33 -14.54 8.28
N GLU A 47 14.57 -15.11 7.09
CA GLU A 47 15.90 -15.09 6.46
C GLU A 47 16.40 -13.66 6.22
N ALA A 48 15.55 -12.77 5.69
CA ALA A 48 15.90 -11.37 5.50
C ALA A 48 16.19 -10.66 6.82
N MET A 49 15.34 -10.85 7.84
CA MET A 49 15.53 -10.27 9.16
C MET A 49 16.82 -10.75 9.84
N SER A 50 17.18 -12.04 9.69
CA SER A 50 18.44 -12.57 10.21
C SER A 50 19.68 -11.92 9.58
N LYS A 51 19.56 -11.45 8.33
CA LYS A 51 20.58 -10.67 7.61
C LYS A 51 20.51 -9.17 7.91
N ARG A 52 19.68 -8.75 8.88
CA ARG A 52 19.41 -7.36 9.27
C ARG A 52 18.76 -6.52 8.16
N GLU A 53 18.12 -7.15 7.17
CA GLU A 53 17.25 -6.41 6.25
C GLU A 53 15.90 -6.17 6.94
N LEU A 54 15.59 -4.90 7.21
CA LEU A 54 14.38 -4.46 7.93
C LEU A 54 13.42 -3.68 7.01
N SER A 55 13.81 -3.39 5.78
CA SER A 55 12.95 -2.74 4.80
C SER A 55 12.06 -3.77 4.12
N MET A 56 10.79 -3.82 4.54
CA MET A 56 9.78 -4.66 3.89
C MET A 56 9.68 -4.40 2.38
N SER A 57 9.85 -3.15 1.95
CA SER A 57 9.85 -2.81 0.51
C SER A 57 11.00 -3.48 -0.24
N ARG A 58 12.21 -3.55 0.34
CA ARG A 58 13.35 -4.26 -0.27
C ARG A 58 13.14 -5.76 -0.29
N ILE A 59 12.56 -6.33 0.77
CA ILE A 59 12.22 -7.76 0.85
C ILE A 59 11.20 -8.12 -0.24
N ILE A 60 10.13 -7.34 -0.36
CA ILE A 60 9.09 -7.52 -1.38
C ILE A 60 9.66 -7.37 -2.79
N GLU A 61 10.56 -6.41 -3.01
CA GLU A 61 11.21 -6.19 -4.29
C GLU A 61 12.03 -7.39 -4.76
N ALA A 62 12.75 -8.02 -3.83
CA ALA A 62 13.62 -9.17 -4.11
C ALA A 62 12.86 -10.48 -4.32
N LEU A 63 11.57 -10.54 -3.98
CA LEU A 63 10.78 -11.77 -3.98
C LEU A 63 9.62 -11.70 -4.98
N PRO A 64 9.13 -12.86 -5.46
CA PRO A 64 8.00 -12.90 -6.39
C PRO A 64 6.68 -12.56 -5.70
N PHE A 65 6.41 -11.27 -5.55
CA PHE A 65 5.10 -10.71 -5.19
C PHE A 65 4.29 -10.34 -6.43
N LYS A 66 2.97 -10.53 -6.36
CA LYS A 66 2.05 -9.92 -7.32
C LYS A 66 1.88 -8.44 -6.99
N LYS A 67 2.02 -7.58 -8.00
CA LYS A 67 1.99 -6.12 -7.84
C LYS A 67 0.69 -5.58 -8.42
N LEU A 68 -0.10 -4.90 -7.60
CA LEU A 68 -1.31 -4.21 -8.02
C LEU A 68 -1.00 -2.72 -8.16
N LYS A 69 -1.08 -2.20 -9.38
CA LYS A 69 -0.83 -0.78 -9.61
C LYS A 69 -2.02 0.03 -9.09
N ILE A 70 -1.74 1.02 -8.27
CA ILE A 70 -2.74 2.02 -7.87
C ILE A 70 -2.95 2.99 -9.05
N ASP A 71 -4.21 3.23 -9.42
CA ASP A 71 -4.56 4.23 -10.41
C ASP A 71 -4.12 5.63 -9.95
N GLU A 72 -3.72 6.49 -10.89
CA GLU A 72 -3.28 7.84 -10.57
C GLU A 72 -4.37 8.67 -9.87
N ALA A 73 -5.63 8.48 -10.27
CA ALA A 73 -6.78 9.11 -9.62
C ALA A 73 -6.94 8.68 -8.15
N ASP A 74 -6.51 7.47 -7.84
CA ASP A 74 -6.70 6.83 -6.53
C ASP A 74 -5.52 6.97 -5.58
N ARG A 75 -4.37 7.49 -6.03
CA ARG A 75 -3.16 7.63 -5.19
C ARG A 75 -3.41 8.35 -3.86
N SER A 76 -4.28 9.36 -3.87
CA SER A 76 -4.62 10.12 -2.66
C SER A 76 -5.33 9.30 -1.57
N LYS A 77 -5.86 8.11 -1.90
CA LYS A 77 -6.45 7.14 -0.96
C LYS A 77 -5.40 6.34 -0.18
N PHE A 78 -4.18 6.27 -0.71
CA PHE A 78 -3.04 5.51 -0.18
C PHE A 78 -1.95 6.41 0.44
N MET A 79 -2.20 7.72 0.55
CA MET A 79 -1.32 8.64 1.26
C MET A 79 -1.43 8.43 2.77
N ASN A 80 -0.32 8.06 3.41
CA ASN A 80 -0.24 7.95 4.86
C ASN A 80 -0.33 9.33 5.54
N ILE A 81 -0.96 9.37 6.70
CA ILE A 81 -0.97 10.53 7.60
C ILE A 81 -0.03 10.18 8.75
N ASN A 82 1.19 10.70 8.71
CA ASN A 82 2.23 10.38 9.71
C ASN A 82 2.45 11.52 10.69
N THR A 83 2.14 12.76 10.28
CA THR A 83 2.35 13.97 11.07
C THR A 83 1.04 14.74 11.31
N ALA A 84 1.04 15.64 12.30
CA ALA A 84 -0.08 16.57 12.51
C ALA A 84 -0.31 17.46 11.27
N GLU A 85 0.76 17.86 10.59
CA GLU A 85 0.67 18.65 9.36
C GLU A 85 -0.03 17.88 8.23
N ASP A 86 0.24 16.58 8.07
CA ASP A 86 -0.46 15.73 7.09
C ASP A 86 -1.96 15.68 7.39
N TYR A 87 -2.32 15.60 8.67
CA TYR A 87 -3.69 15.57 9.14
C TYR A 87 -4.42 16.90 8.84
N GLU A 88 -3.79 18.03 9.16
CA GLU A 88 -4.31 19.37 8.86
C GLU A 88 -4.51 19.59 7.36
N LYS A 89 -3.52 19.21 6.53
CA LYS A 89 -3.63 19.25 5.06
C LYS A 89 -4.80 18.42 4.55
N ARG A 90 -5.05 17.24 5.14
CA ARG A 90 -6.19 16.39 4.79
C ARG A 90 -7.51 17.07 5.13
N ASN A 91 -7.63 17.63 6.34
CA ASN A 91 -8.85 18.31 6.79
C ASN A 91 -9.15 19.56 5.97
N MET A 92 -8.14 20.38 5.66
CA MET A 92 -8.32 21.56 4.79
C MET A 92 -8.85 21.16 3.41
N ARG A 93 -8.36 20.06 2.82
CA ARG A 93 -8.92 19.53 1.56
C ARG A 93 -10.40 19.20 1.70
N ILE A 94 -10.80 18.48 2.74
CA ILE A 94 -12.21 18.09 2.97
C ILE A 94 -13.12 19.33 3.04
N VAL A 95 -12.71 20.35 3.80
CA VAL A 95 -13.48 21.60 3.94
C VAL A 95 -13.63 22.35 2.61
N VAL A 96 -12.56 22.39 1.79
CA VAL A 96 -12.61 23.02 0.46
C VAL A 96 -13.53 22.26 -0.50
N TYR A 97 -13.53 20.92 -0.47
CA TYR A 97 -14.44 20.12 -1.31
C TYR A 97 -15.90 20.30 -0.90
N GLN A 98 -16.22 20.31 0.40
CA GLN A 98 -17.59 20.52 0.88
C GLN A 98 -18.16 21.90 0.52
N LYS A 99 -17.32 22.95 0.48
CA LYS A 99 -17.73 24.29 0.03
C LYS A 99 -18.01 24.37 -1.47
N LYS A 100 -17.35 23.55 -2.29
CA LYS A 100 -17.59 23.52 -3.75
C LYS A 100 -18.87 22.78 -4.15
N GLU A 101 -19.30 21.80 -3.37
CA GLU A 101 -20.55 21.07 -3.62
C GLU A 101 -21.80 21.82 -3.15
N THR A 102 -21.63 22.86 -2.33
CA THR A 102 -22.71 23.70 -1.78
C THR A 102 -22.88 25.05 -2.50
N SER A 103 -22.10 25.30 -3.56
CA SER A 103 -22.16 26.52 -4.39
C SER A 103 -22.74 26.26 -5.78
#